data_AF-A0A1E4U207-F1
#
_entry.id   AF-A0A1E4U207-F1
#
_cell.length_a   1.000
_cell.length_b   1.000
_cell.length_c   1.000
_cell.angle_alpha   90.00
_cell.angle_beta   90.00
_cell.angle_gamma   90.00
#
_symmetry.space_group_name_H-M   'P 1'
#
loop_
_entity.id
_entity.type
_entity.pdbx_description
1 polymer ?
#
loop_
_entity_poly.entity_id
_entity_poly.type
_entity_poly.pdbx_seq_one_letter_code
_entity_poly.pdbx_strand_id
1 'polypeptide(L)'
;MASLTSVVKQCDYILKTPVLRSLFVPASKVFVHLAGYREMGLRLDDILIEETPIMQKAIHRLPNSETYARNYRILTAQQLAMSHQLLPKSKVLKLDEDVPYLTPFILEAEAEAFEKDELDNIIVVNK
;
A
#
# COMPACT_ATOMS: atom_id res chain seq x y z
N MET A 1 12.63 -2.03 -7.33
CA MET A 1 11.17 -1.89 -7.11
C MET A 1 10.81 -0.44 -7.40
N ALA A 2 9.66 -0.15 -8.00
CA ALA A 2 9.22 1.25 -8.14
C ALA A 2 8.90 1.82 -6.74
N SER A 3 9.27 3.08 -6.47
CA SER A 3 8.85 3.77 -5.23
C SER A 3 7.35 4.04 -5.25
N LEU A 4 6.72 4.06 -4.08
CA LEU A 4 5.28 4.32 -3.98
C LEU A 4 4.94 5.74 -4.46
N THR A 5 5.84 6.70 -4.25
CA THR A 5 5.74 8.08 -4.77
C THR A 5 5.61 8.09 -6.29
N SER A 6 6.39 7.26 -7.00
CA SER A 6 6.30 7.15 -8.46
C SER A 6 4.96 6.54 -8.90
N VAL A 7 4.50 5.49 -8.19
CA VAL A 7 3.20 4.86 -8.44
C VAL A 7 2.06 5.86 -8.25
N VAL A 8 2.03 6.59 -7.14
CA VAL A 8 1.00 7.60 -6.85
C VAL A 8 0.99 8.69 -7.92
N LYS A 9 2.16 9.17 -8.35
CA LYS A 9 2.26 10.17 -9.43
C LYS A 9 1.66 9.66 -10.75
N GLN A 10 1.89 8.40 -11.11
CA GLN A 10 1.30 7.78 -12.30
C GLN A 10 -0.21 7.58 -12.14
N CYS A 11 -0.66 7.11 -10.98
CA CYS A 11 -2.09 6.97 -10.66
C CYS A 11 -2.82 8.30 -10.75
N ASP A 12 -2.27 9.36 -10.17
CA ASP A 12 -2.83 10.71 -10.23
C ASP A 12 -2.95 11.21 -11.66
N TYR A 13 -1.95 10.95 -12.51
CA TYR A 13 -2.00 11.29 -13.92
C TYR A 13 -3.15 10.57 -14.65
N ILE A 14 -3.33 9.28 -14.39
CA ILE A 14 -4.44 8.47 -14.93
C ILE A 14 -5.79 9.02 -14.45
N LEU A 15 -5.93 9.30 -13.15
CA LEU A 15 -7.17 9.76 -12.54
C LEU A 15 -7.56 11.18 -13.00
N LYS A 16 -6.57 12.04 -13.26
CA LYS A 16 -6.78 13.39 -13.81
C LYS A 16 -7.18 13.38 -15.28
N THR A 17 -6.81 12.34 -16.03
CA THR A 17 -7.08 12.24 -17.48
C THR A 17 -8.40 11.48 -17.72
N PRO A 18 -9.48 12.12 -18.21
CA PRO A 18 -10.82 11.49 -18.27
C PRO A 18 -10.87 10.20 -19.09
N VAL A 19 -10.19 10.17 -20.24
CA VAL A 19 -10.16 8.99 -21.15
C VAL A 19 -9.45 7.81 -20.49
N LEU A 20 -8.33 8.07 -19.82
CA LEU A 20 -7.60 7.02 -19.11
C LEU A 20 -8.39 6.56 -17.88
N ARG A 21 -8.97 7.49 -17.11
CA ARG A 21 -9.82 7.18 -15.97
C ARG A 21 -10.98 6.26 -16.34
N SER A 22 -11.70 6.54 -17.44
CA SER A 22 -12.83 5.72 -17.86
C SER A 22 -12.45 4.30 -18.24
N LEU A 23 -11.22 4.08 -18.73
CA LEU A 23 -10.72 2.77 -19.13
C LEU A 23 -10.11 2.00 -17.94
N PHE A 24 -9.22 2.65 -17.18
CA PHE A 24 -8.38 1.98 -16.19
C PHE A 24 -9.07 1.79 -14.84
N VAL A 25 -10.02 2.63 -14.43
CA VAL A 25 -10.70 2.47 -13.13
C VAL A 25 -11.61 1.22 -13.10
N PRO A 26 -12.41 0.90 -14.13
CA PRO A 26 -13.14 -0.37 -14.16
C PRO A 26 -12.21 -1.58 -14.20
N ALA A 27 -11.15 -1.50 -15.02
CA ALA A 27 -10.16 -2.56 -15.13
C ALA A 27 -9.45 -2.83 -13.80
N SER A 28 -9.10 -1.79 -13.03
CA SER A 28 -8.46 -1.93 -11.72
C SER A 28 -9.39 -2.59 -10.70
N LYS A 29 -10.69 -2.29 -10.71
CA LYS A 29 -11.67 -2.96 -9.84
C LYS A 29 -11.74 -4.46 -10.11
N VAL A 30 -11.73 -4.86 -11.38
CA VAL A 30 -11.70 -6.28 -11.78
C VAL A 30 -10.40 -6.94 -11.34
N PHE A 31 -9.25 -6.29 -11.59
CA PHE A 31 -7.94 -6.79 -11.17
C PHE A 31 -7.89 -7.03 -9.67
N VAL A 32 -8.34 -6.06 -8.87
CA VAL A 32 -8.35 -6.15 -7.41
C VAL A 32 -9.30 -7.24 -6.91
N HIS A 33 -10.46 -7.42 -7.55
CA HIS A 33 -11.36 -8.52 -7.21
C HIS A 33 -10.72 -9.89 -7.47
N LEU A 34 -10.08 -10.06 -8.64
CA LEU A 34 -9.42 -11.31 -9.02
C LEU A 34 -8.16 -11.61 -8.19
N ALA A 35 -7.52 -10.59 -7.61
CA ALA A 35 -6.37 -10.79 -6.72
C ALA A 35 -6.71 -11.55 -5.44
N GLY A 36 -7.99 -11.60 -5.03
CA GLY A 36 -8.49 -12.50 -3.97
C GLY A 36 -8.05 -12.19 -2.54
N TYR A 37 -7.16 -11.22 -2.32
CA TYR A 37 -6.62 -10.92 -0.98
C TYR A 37 -7.71 -10.52 0.04
N ARG A 38 -8.81 -9.91 -0.42
CA ARG A 38 -9.96 -9.56 0.44
C ARG A 38 -10.70 -10.79 0.96
N GLU A 39 -10.70 -11.90 0.20
CA GLU A 39 -11.27 -13.18 0.62
C GLU A 39 -10.45 -13.83 1.75
N MET A 40 -9.19 -13.41 1.90
CA MET A 40 -8.29 -13.76 2.99
C MET A 40 -8.35 -12.76 4.16
N GLY A 41 -9.16 -11.70 4.03
CA GLY A 41 -9.32 -10.66 5.05
C GLY A 41 -8.17 -9.65 5.11
N LEU A 42 -7.31 -9.62 4.09
CA LEU A 42 -6.22 -8.64 3.97
C LEU A 42 -6.70 -7.35 3.33
N ARG A 43 -6.06 -6.24 3.68
CA ARG A 43 -6.07 -4.98 2.92
C ARG A 43 -4.91 -4.97 1.94
N LEU A 44 -4.97 -4.12 0.91
CA LEU A 44 -3.88 -4.01 -0.07
C LEU A 44 -2.54 -3.68 0.58
N ASP A 45 -2.53 -2.75 1.53
CA ASP A 45 -1.34 -2.30 2.26
C ASP A 45 -0.70 -3.43 3.12
N ASP A 46 -1.44 -4.49 3.45
CA ASP A 46 -0.90 -5.65 4.19
C ASP A 46 0.01 -6.54 3.32
N ILE A 47 -0.05 -6.39 1.98
CA ILE A 47 0.66 -7.22 0.99
C ILE A 47 1.99 -6.58 0.57
N LEU A 48 2.22 -5.32 0.96
CA LEU A 48 3.45 -4.59 0.64
C LEU A 48 4.65 -5.24 1.35
N ILE A 49 5.75 -5.38 0.61
CA ILE A 49 7.02 -5.93 1.10
C ILE A 49 7.54 -5.01 2.22
N GLU A 50 7.81 -5.56 3.40
CA GLU A 50 8.17 -4.78 4.59
C GLU A 50 9.68 -4.75 4.88
N GLU A 51 10.48 -5.58 4.20
CA GLU A 51 11.91 -5.78 4.42
C GLU A 51 12.78 -4.64 3.82
N THR A 52 12.35 -3.39 4.00
CA THR A 52 13.09 -2.20 3.60
C THR A 52 13.14 -1.17 4.73
N PRO A 53 14.19 -0.33 4.84
CA PRO A 53 14.27 0.69 5.88
C PRO A 53 13.09 1.68 5.87
N ILE A 54 12.59 2.02 4.68
CA ILE A 54 11.45 2.93 4.49
C ILE A 54 10.17 2.30 5.06
N MET A 55 9.92 1.03 4.76
CA MET A 55 8.73 0.33 5.25
C MET A 55 8.78 0.08 6.75
N GLN A 56 9.94 -0.29 7.30
CA GLN A 56 10.11 -0.44 8.74
C GLN A 56 9.85 0.89 9.46
N LYS A 57 10.30 2.02 8.90
CA LYS A 57 10.02 3.36 9.42
C LYS A 57 8.53 3.70 9.35
N ALA A 58 7.87 3.41 8.24
CA ALA A 58 6.43 3.64 8.06
C ALA A 58 5.58 2.81 9.05
N ILE A 59 5.91 1.52 9.23
CA ILE A 59 5.23 0.63 10.19
C ILE A 59 5.44 1.12 11.62
N HIS A 60 6.63 1.62 11.96
CA HIS A 60 6.91 2.15 13.30
C HIS A 60 6.11 3.42 13.64
N ARG A 61 5.71 4.21 12.63
CA ARG A 61 4.86 5.41 12.80
C ARG A 61 3.38 5.09 12.95
N LEU A 62 2.97 3.87 12.64
CA LEU A 62 1.58 3.48 12.63
C LEU A 62 0.99 3.48 14.05
N PRO A 63 -0.24 3.97 14.27
CA PRO A 63 -0.89 3.91 15.57
C PRO A 63 -1.02 2.46 16.06
N ASN A 64 -0.82 2.25 17.37
CA ASN A 64 -0.85 0.91 17.96
C ASN A 64 -2.12 0.11 17.61
N SER A 65 -3.29 0.76 17.52
CA SER A 65 -4.55 0.12 17.14
C SER A 65 -4.51 -0.47 15.73
N GLU A 66 -3.96 0.26 14.76
CA GLU A 66 -3.82 -0.21 13.38
C GLU A 66 -2.74 -1.29 13.28
N THR A 67 -1.64 -1.17 14.03
CA THR A 67 -0.60 -2.21 14.10
C THR A 67 -1.16 -3.54 14.61
N TYR A 68 -1.96 -3.52 15.68
CA TYR A 68 -2.60 -4.74 16.17
C TYR A 68 -3.62 -5.32 15.17
N ALA A 69 -4.43 -4.46 14.54
CA ALA A 69 -5.39 -4.89 13.53
C ALA A 69 -4.70 -5.50 12.30
N ARG A 70 -3.60 -4.89 11.82
CA ARG A 70 -2.74 -5.39 10.75
C ARG A 70 -2.21 -6.78 11.09
N ASN A 71 -1.58 -6.94 12.26
CA ASN A 71 -1.02 -8.22 12.68
C ASN A 71 -2.08 -9.31 12.76
N TYR A 72 -3.29 -8.99 13.26
CA TYR A 72 -4.40 -9.92 13.29
C TYR A 72 -4.84 -10.38 11.89
N ARG A 73 -4.94 -9.45 10.93
CA ARG A 73 -5.29 -9.79 9.53
C ARG A 73 -4.24 -10.70 8.90
N ILE A 74 -2.95 -10.39 9.07
CA ILE A 74 -1.84 -11.18 8.53
C ILE A 74 -1.84 -12.59 9.12
N LEU A 75 -1.93 -12.73 10.44
CA LEU A 75 -1.98 -14.03 11.12
C LEU A 75 -3.19 -14.86 10.65
N THR A 76 -4.35 -14.21 10.50
CA THR A 76 -5.57 -14.86 10.00
C THR A 76 -5.37 -15.36 8.57
N ALA A 77 -4.81 -14.53 7.69
CA ALA A 77 -4.53 -14.91 6.30
C ALA A 77 -3.53 -16.06 6.19
N GLN A 78 -2.49 -16.07 7.03
CA GLN A 78 -1.53 -17.17 7.10
C GLN A 78 -2.20 -18.49 7.54
N GLN A 79 -3.06 -18.44 8.56
CA GLN A 79 -3.83 -19.61 9.00
C GLN A 79 -4.74 -20.15 7.89
N LEU A 80 -5.44 -19.26 7.20
CA LEU A 80 -6.31 -19.60 6.07
C LEU A 80 -5.52 -20.25 4.93
N ALA A 81 -4.38 -19.65 4.58
CA ALA A 81 -3.50 -20.17 3.53
C ALA A 81 -2.99 -21.58 3.86
N MET A 82 -2.56 -21.81 5.10
CA MET A 82 -2.11 -23.13 5.58
C MET A 82 -3.22 -24.17 5.55
N SER A 83 -4.47 -23.77 5.85
CA SER A 83 -5.62 -24.67 5.82
C SER A 83 -6.25 -24.85 4.44
N HIS A 84 -5.77 -24.13 3.42
CA HIS A 84 -6.39 -24.04 2.09
C HIS A 84 -7.89 -23.67 2.14
N GLN A 85 -8.25 -22.74 3.05
CA GLN A 85 -9.62 -22.23 3.21
C GLN A 85 -9.68 -20.72 2.99
N LEU A 86 -10.87 -20.24 2.62
CA LEU A 86 -11.17 -18.81 2.52
C LEU A 86 -12.05 -18.37 3.69
N LEU A 87 -12.14 -17.06 3.92
CA LEU A 87 -13.09 -16.54 4.91
C LEU A 87 -14.54 -16.83 4.51
N PRO A 88 -15.44 -17.04 5.49
CA PRO A 88 -16.87 -16.98 5.25
C PRO A 88 -17.25 -15.64 4.61
N LYS A 89 -18.20 -15.65 3.67
CA LYS A 89 -18.64 -14.46 2.90
C LYS A 89 -19.01 -13.25 3.77
N SER A 90 -19.47 -13.46 5.00
CA SER A 90 -19.81 -12.39 5.95
C SER A 90 -18.60 -11.65 6.55
N LYS A 91 -17.42 -12.27 6.52
CA LYS A 91 -16.16 -11.73 7.07
C LYS A 91 -15.19 -11.26 5.99
N VAL A 92 -15.53 -11.46 4.71
CA VAL A 92 -14.73 -10.97 3.58
C VAL A 92 -14.64 -9.44 3.67
N LEU A 93 -13.43 -8.91 3.49
CA LEU A 93 -13.19 -7.48 3.59
C LEU A 93 -14.02 -6.74 2.53
N LYS A 94 -14.78 -5.73 2.97
CA LYS A 94 -15.58 -4.92 2.05
C LYS A 94 -14.71 -3.94 1.26
N LEU A 95 -15.23 -3.51 0.12
CA LEU A 95 -14.58 -2.50 -0.73
C LEU A 95 -14.24 -1.21 0.04
N ASP A 96 -15.18 -0.74 0.88
CA ASP A 96 -15.03 0.51 1.63
C ASP A 96 -14.04 0.41 2.80
N GLU A 97 -13.74 -0.82 3.24
CA GLU A 97 -12.82 -1.10 4.35
C GLU A 97 -11.38 -1.29 3.87
N ASP A 98 -11.17 -1.45 2.55
CA ASP A 98 -9.87 -1.58 1.91
C ASP A 98 -9.24 -0.21 1.66
N VAL A 99 -8.94 0.46 2.77
CA VAL A 99 -8.35 1.80 2.80
C VAL A 99 -6.81 1.73 2.83
N PRO A 100 -6.11 2.65 2.14
CA PRO A 100 -4.66 2.72 2.12
C PRO A 100 -4.13 3.35 3.42
N TYR A 101 -4.16 2.58 4.52
CA TYR A 101 -3.87 3.06 5.87
C TYR A 101 -2.37 3.28 6.16
N LEU A 102 -1.48 2.58 5.45
CA LEU A 102 -0.03 2.63 5.60
C LEU A 102 0.60 3.55 4.55
N THR A 103 0.01 3.62 3.36
CA THR A 103 0.45 4.45 2.23
C THR A 103 0.87 5.88 2.60
N PRO A 104 0.13 6.66 3.43
CA PRO A 104 0.56 8.02 3.80
C PRO A 104 1.90 8.05 4.53
N PHE A 105 2.14 7.10 5.43
CA PHE A 105 3.39 6.99 6.19
C PHE A 105 4.56 6.55 5.30
N ILE A 106 4.29 5.73 4.27
CA ILE A 106 5.29 5.33 3.28
C ILE A 106 5.72 6.54 2.45
N LEU A 107 4.75 7.32 1.96
CA LEU A 107 5.04 8.52 1.15
C LEU A 107 5.85 9.56 1.94
N GLU A 108 5.52 9.76 3.22
CA GLU A 108 6.30 10.64 4.10
C GLU A 108 7.74 10.11 4.28
N ALA A 109 7.91 8.81 4.55
CA ALA A 109 9.22 8.21 4.72
C ALA A 109 10.07 8.22 3.44
N GLU A 110 9.45 8.03 2.27
CA GLU A 110 10.12 8.15 0.97
C GLU A 110 10.54 9.60 0.69
N ALA A 111 9.69 10.58 0.98
CA ALA A 111 10.00 11.99 0.79
C ALA A 111 11.18 12.43 1.66
N GLU A 112 11.22 12.04 2.93
CA GLU A 112 12.35 12.31 3.83
C GLU A 112 13.65 11.64 3.36
N ALA A 113 13.57 10.41 2.85
CA ALA A 113 14.74 9.70 2.34
C ALA A 113 15.28 10.36 1.07
N PHE A 114 14.39 10.84 0.20
CA PHE A 114 14.73 11.55 -1.02
C PHE A 114 15.35 12.92 -0.72
N GLU A 115 14.72 13.71 0.14
CA GLU A 115 15.26 15.02 0.56
C GLU A 115 16.65 14.86 1.19
N LYS A 116 16.85 13.85 2.04
CA LYS A 116 18.16 13.57 2.63
C LYS A 116 19.22 13.31 1.55
N ASP A 117 18.92 12.45 0.57
CA ASP A 117 19.85 12.13 -0.52
C ASP A 117 20.15 13.36 -1.40
N GLU A 118 19.17 14.20 -1.68
CA GLU A 118 19.38 15.46 -2.41
C GLU A 118 20.29 16.43 -1.65
N LEU A 119 20.11 16.55 -0.34
CA LEU A 119 20.92 17.43 0.51
C LEU A 119 22.35 16.90 0.68
N ASP A 120 22.51 15.58 0.84
CA ASP A 120 23.83 14.94 0.94
C ASP A 120 24.67 15.10 -0.34
N ASN A 121 24.00 15.25 -1.50
CA ASN A 121 24.63 15.39 -2.83
C ASN A 121 24.53 16.82 -3.43
N ILE A 122 24.23 17.83 -2.62
CA ILE A 122 24.02 19.19 -3.13
C ILE A 122 25.30 19.79 -3.73
N ILE A 123 25.21 20.37 -4.93
CA ILE A 123 26.32 21.03 -5.61
C ILE A 123 26.28 22.53 -5.31
N VAL A 124 27.31 23.04 -4.63
CA VAL A 124 27.46 24.48 -4.38
C VAL A 124 28.06 25.15 -5.61
N VAL A 125 27.26 25.94 -6.33
CA VAL A 125 27.74 26.75 -7.44
C VAL A 125 28.34 28.04 -6.89
N ASN A 126 29.67 28.14 -6.89
CA ASN A 126 30.36 29.40 -6.58
C ASN A 126 30.15 30.40 -7.71
N LYS A 127 29.78 31.64 -7.33
CA LYS A 127 29.47 32.74 -8.26
C LYS A 127 30.73 33.46 -8.72
#